data_AF-A0A843IDA6-F1
#
_entry.id   AF-A0A843IDA6-F1
#
_cell.length_a   1.000
_cell.length_b   1.000
_cell.length_c   1.000
_cell.angle_alpha   90.00
_cell.angle_beta   90.00
_cell.angle_gamma   90.00
#
_symmetry.space_group_name_H-M   'P 1'
#
loop_
_entity.id
_entity.type
_entity.pdbx_description
1 polymer ?
#
loop_
_entity_poly.entity_id
_entity_poly.type
_entity_poly.pdbx_seq_one_letter_code
_entity_poly.pdbx_strand_id
1 'polypeptide(L)' 'GNAAIVKIKPTKPMCLENAKEIPQMGRFAIRDMGQTVAAGLCIEITEKQ' A
#
# COMPACT_ATOMS: atom_id res chain seq x y z
N GLY A 1 17.68 5.43 3.58
CA GLY A 1 16.49 4.63 3.95
C GLY A 1 16.63 3.23 3.38
N ASN A 2 15.95 2.25 3.97
CA ASN A 2 15.92 0.89 3.43
C ASN A 2 14.64 0.67 2.62
N ALA A 3 14.72 -0.15 1.58
CA ALA A 3 13.57 -0.60 0.81
C ALA A 3 13.28 -2.06 1.13
N ALA A 4 12.01 -2.43 1.14
CA ALA A 4 11.57 -3.80 1.36
C ALA A 4 10.28 -4.07 0.56
N ILE A 5 10.08 -5.34 0.19
CA ILE A 5 8.79 -5.85 -0.29
C ILE A 5 8.11 -6.48 0.91
N VAL A 6 6.89 -6.04 1.22
CA VAL A 6 6.15 -6.47 2.41
C VAL A 6 4.72 -6.86 2.04
N LYS A 7 4.18 -7.85 2.76
CA LYS A 7 2.76 -8.21 2.66
C LYS A 7 1.99 -7.45 3.73
N ILE A 8 0.99 -6.68 3.32
CA ILE A 8 0.18 -5.84 4.21
C ILE A 8 -1.23 -6.40 4.26
N LYS A 9 -1.81 -6.49 5.47
CA LYS A 9 -3.22 -6.80 5.68
C LYS A 9 -3.92 -5.57 6.26
N PRO A 10 -4.84 -4.93 5.52
CA PRO A 10 -5.64 -3.84 6.05
C PRO A 10 -6.47 -4.28 7.26
N THR A 11 -6.65 -3.38 8.24
CA THR A 11 -7.49 -3.62 9.42
C THR A 11 -8.98 -3.40 9.14
N LYS A 12 -9.31 -2.67 8.08
CA LYS A 12 -10.66 -2.39 7.59
C LYS A 12 -10.72 -2.68 6.09
N PRO A 13 -11.92 -2.93 5.52
CA PRO A 13 -12.09 -3.02 4.08
C PRO A 13 -11.52 -1.77 3.39
N MET A 14 -10.66 -2.00 2.40
CA MET A 14 -9.93 -0.97 1.68
C MET A 14 -9.84 -1.38 0.23
N CYS A 15 -10.17 -0.47 -0.68
CA CYS A 15 -9.95 -0.65 -2.10
C CYS A 15 -8.54 -0.19 -2.45
N LEU A 16 -7.83 -0.98 -3.23
CA LEU A 16 -6.49 -0.70 -3.70
C LEU A 16 -6.35 -1.31 -5.10
N GLU A 17 -5.46 -0.77 -5.92
CA GLU A 17 -5.22 -1.27 -7.28
C GLU A 17 -3.73 -1.48 -7.53
N ASN A 18 -3.39 -2.30 -8.52
CA ASN A 18 -2.00 -2.45 -8.92
C ASN A 18 -1.45 -1.10 -9.42
N ALA A 19 -0.31 -0.67 -8.89
CA ALA A 19 0.27 0.63 -9.25
C ALA A 19 0.70 0.72 -10.73
N LYS A 20 0.88 -0.43 -11.41
CA LYS A 20 1.15 -0.48 -12.85
C LYS A 20 -0.09 -0.24 -13.71
N GLU A 21 -1.27 -0.62 -13.21
CA GLU A 21 -2.54 -0.52 -13.93
C GLU A 21 -3.22 0.82 -13.65
N ILE A 22 -3.38 1.15 -12.36
CA ILE A 22 -4.01 2.39 -11.91
C ILE A 22 -3.07 3.08 -10.91
N PRO A 23 -2.08 3.85 -11.39
CA PRO A 23 -1.04 4.46 -10.55
C PRO A 23 -1.59 5.34 -9.42
N GLN A 24 -2.70 6.03 -9.65
CA GLN A 24 -3.36 6.88 -8.67
C GLN A 24 -4.02 6.10 -7.51
N MET A 25 -4.36 4.83 -7.72
CA MET A 25 -4.98 3.96 -6.72
C MET A 25 -3.99 2.96 -6.08
N GLY A 26 -2.78 2.83 -6.64
CA GLY A 26 -1.74 1.93 -6.13
C GLY A 26 -0.59 2.61 -5.35
N ARG A 27 -0.59 3.94 -5.24
CA ARG A 27 0.43 4.70 -4.47
C ARG A 27 -0.12 5.11 -3.13
N PHE A 28 0.63 4.89 -2.05
CA PHE A 28 0.17 5.21 -0.70
C PHE A 28 1.30 5.68 0.21
N ALA A 29 0.92 6.41 1.26
CA ALA A 29 1.81 6.81 2.35
C ALA A 29 1.50 5.98 3.60
N ILE A 30 2.54 5.57 4.32
CA ILE A 30 2.42 4.92 5.63
C ILE A 30 2.66 5.97 6.68
N ARG A 31 1.71 6.10 7.61
CA ARG A 31 1.76 7.09 8.69
C ARG A 31 1.69 6.41 10.04
N ASP A 32 2.47 6.92 10.98
CA ASP A 32 2.41 6.57 12.40
C ASP A 32 2.46 7.85 13.23
N MET A 33 1.58 7.96 14.24
CA MET A 33 1.45 9.15 15.11
C MET A 33 1.49 10.51 14.38
N GLY A 34 0.81 10.61 13.21
CA GLY A 34 0.69 11.85 12.43
C GLY A 34 1.89 12.18 11.53
N GLN A 35 2.95 11.38 11.57
CA GLN A 35 4.12 11.53 10.70
C GLN A 35 4.13 10.49 9.59
N THR A 36 4.64 10.88 8.41
CA THR A 36 4.87 9.94 7.30
C THR A 36 6.16 9.17 7.58
N VAL A 37 6.04 7.86 7.81
CA VAL A 37 7.17 6.99 8.12
C VAL A 37 7.70 6.23 6.91
N ALA A 38 6.86 6.04 5.88
CA ALA A 38 7.26 5.42 4.61
C ALA A 38 6.29 5.79 3.48
N ALA A 39 6.69 5.48 2.25
CA ALA A 39 5.86 5.54 1.05
C ALA A 39 5.95 4.22 0.29
N GLY A 40 4.86 3.83 -0.37
CA GLY A 40 4.73 2.53 -1.01
C GLY A 40 3.98 2.55 -2.33
N LEU A 41 4.25 1.52 -3.12
CA LEU A 41 3.58 1.17 -4.37
C LEU A 41 3.01 -0.23 -4.22
N CYS A 42 1.76 -0.44 -4.61
CA CYS A 42 1.15 -1.75 -4.66
C CYS A 42 1.68 -2.54 -5.86
N ILE A 43 2.26 -3.70 -5.59
CA ILE A 43 2.86 -4.58 -6.60
C ILE A 43 1.92 -5.75 -6.93
N GLU A 44 1.23 -6.27 -5.92
CA GLU A 44 0.34 -7.42 -6.01
C GLU A 44 -0.82 -7.26 -5.01
N ILE A 45 -2.01 -7.69 -5.41
CA ILE A 45 -3.21 -7.73 -4.58
C ILE A 45 -3.68 -9.17 -4.48
N THR A 46 -3.80 -9.67 -3.25
CA THR A 46 -4.53 -10.90 -2.99
C THR A 46 -5.93 -10.51 -2.55
N GLU A 47 -6.91 -10.69 -3.43
CA GLU A 47 -8.31 -10.44 -3.09
C GLU A 47 -8.75 -11.38 -1.98
N LYS A 48 -9.38 -10.82 -0.95
CA LYS A 48 -10.11 -11.62 0.03
C LYS A 48 -11.55 -11.71 -0.46
N GLN A 49 -11.97 -12.92 -0.83
CA GLN A 49 -13.39 -13.27 -0.97
C GLN A 49 -14.15 -12.93 0.32
#